data_AF-R9MAU2-F1
#
_entry.id   AF-R9MAU2-F1
#
_cell.length_a   1.000
_cell.length_b   1.000
_cell.length_c   1.000
_cell.angle_alpha   90.00
_cell.angle_beta   90.00
_cell.angle_gamma   90.00
#
_symmetry.space_group_name_H-M   'P 1'
#
loop_
_entity.id
_entity.type
_entity.pdbx_description
1 polymer ?
#
loop_
_entity_poly.entity_id
_entity_poly.type
_entity_poly.pdbx_seq_one_letter_code
_entity_poly.pdbx_strand_id
1 'polypeptide(L)'
;MLTQDNFTKENIERLQKISGNDPSLLEKTVYAFGMLEAISKVGMPFIFKGGTCLMLLLDRPRRLSADIDIIVEPGIDVESFNQVVRGSSLPRSIV
;
A
#
# COMPACT_ATOMS: atom_id res chain seq x y z
N MET A 1 9.47 -7.42 1.24
CA MET A 1 9.03 -6.95 -0.09
C MET A 1 7.78 -7.72 -0.43
N LEU A 2 6.73 -7.06 -0.90
CA LEU A 2 5.50 -7.71 -1.35
C LEU A 2 5.75 -8.48 -2.64
N THR A 3 5.07 -9.62 -2.81
CA THR A 3 5.11 -10.47 -3.99
C THR A 3 3.73 -10.49 -4.66
N GLN A 4 3.67 -11.02 -5.90
CA GLN A 4 2.40 -11.13 -6.63
C GLN A 4 1.36 -11.97 -5.86
N ASP A 5 1.81 -12.99 -5.13
CA ASP A 5 0.95 -13.84 -4.31
C ASP A 5 0.16 -13.05 -3.26
N ASN A 6 0.70 -11.93 -2.77
CA ASN A 6 0.00 -11.08 -1.80
C ASN A 6 -1.31 -10.50 -2.34
N PHE A 7 -1.38 -10.24 -3.65
CA PHE A 7 -2.51 -9.57 -4.31
C PHE A 7 -3.55 -10.55 -4.88
N THR A 8 -3.35 -11.85 -4.71
CA THR A 8 -4.26 -12.89 -5.21
C THR A 8 -5.53 -12.98 -4.36
N LYS A 9 -6.64 -13.36 -5.00
CA LYS A 9 -7.92 -13.58 -4.32
C LYS A 9 -7.78 -14.63 -3.22
N GLU A 10 -7.01 -15.69 -3.49
CA GLU A 10 -6.72 -16.78 -2.57
C GLU A 10 -6.03 -16.27 -1.31
N ASN A 11 -5.07 -15.35 -1.45
CA ASN A 11 -4.42 -14.74 -0.29
C ASN A 11 -5.36 -13.80 0.48
N ILE A 12 -6.20 -13.01 -0.19
CA ILE A 12 -7.19 -12.16 0.49
C ILE A 12 -8.20 -13.00 1.27
N GLU A 13 -8.71 -14.10 0.68
CA GLU A 13 -9.58 -15.06 1.37
C GLU A 13 -8.88 -15.73 2.56
N ARG A 14 -7.58 -16.05 2.42
CA ARG A 14 -6.77 -16.57 3.52
C ARG A 14 -6.66 -15.55 4.66
N LEU A 15 -6.41 -14.28 4.34
CA LEU A 15 -6.34 -13.20 5.33
C LEU A 15 -7.70 -12.94 6.00
N GLN A 16 -8.80 -13.07 5.26
CA GLN A 16 -10.15 -13.00 5.80
C GLN A 16 -10.37 -14.10 6.84
N LYS A 17 -10.02 -15.35 6.51
CA LYS A 17 -10.17 -16.50 7.43
C LYS A 17 -9.34 -16.35 8.71
N ILE A 18 -8.16 -15.73 8.64
CA ILE A 18 -7.30 -15.52 9.81
C ILE A 18 -7.78 -14.37 10.68
N SER A 19 -8.22 -13.27 10.06
CA SER A 19 -8.45 -12.02 10.77
C SER A 19 -9.93 -11.71 11.06
N GLY A 20 -10.85 -12.32 10.32
CA GLY A 20 -12.29 -12.01 10.35
C GLY A 20 -12.65 -10.65 9.73
N ASN A 21 -11.69 -9.92 9.16
CA ASN A 21 -11.94 -8.63 8.54
C ASN A 21 -12.64 -8.76 7.19
N ASP A 22 -13.31 -7.68 6.76
CA ASP A 22 -13.92 -7.59 5.44
C ASP A 22 -12.89 -7.80 4.31
N PRO A 23 -13.16 -8.68 3.31
CA PRO A 23 -12.25 -8.94 2.20
C PRO A 23 -11.90 -7.71 1.37
N SER A 24 -12.86 -6.82 1.13
CA SER A 24 -12.61 -5.61 0.32
C SER A 24 -11.67 -4.66 1.07
N LEU A 25 -11.83 -4.55 2.39
CA LEU A 25 -10.91 -3.76 3.21
C LEU A 25 -9.50 -4.37 3.25
N LEU A 26 -9.40 -5.69 3.40
CA LEU A 26 -8.12 -6.40 3.36
C LEU A 26 -7.40 -6.21 2.02
N GLU A 27 -8.13 -6.37 0.92
CA GLU A 27 -7.62 -6.12 -0.42
C GLU A 27 -7.07 -4.69 -0.50
N LYS A 28 -7.89 -3.67 -0.24
CA LYS A 28 -7.46 -2.26 -0.30
C LYS A 28 -6.23 -1.98 0.58
N THR A 29 -6.14 -2.55 1.79
CA THR A 29 -4.96 -2.42 2.65
C THR A 29 -3.71 -3.04 2.02
N VAL A 30 -3.80 -4.24 1.44
CA VAL A 30 -2.66 -4.88 0.75
C VAL A 30 -2.21 -4.00 -0.43
N TYR A 31 -3.16 -3.48 -1.20
CA TYR A 31 -2.91 -2.58 -2.32
C TYR A 31 -2.28 -1.25 -1.88
N ALA A 32 -2.71 -0.67 -0.75
CA ALA A 32 -2.11 0.53 -0.17
C ALA A 32 -0.62 0.33 0.17
N PHE A 33 -0.26 -0.80 0.78
CA PHE A 33 1.15 -1.11 1.03
C PHE A 33 1.93 -1.43 -0.26
N GLY A 34 1.27 -2.01 -1.27
CA GLY A 34 1.85 -2.16 -2.61
C GLY A 34 2.21 -0.83 -3.25
N MET A 35 1.31 0.15 -3.16
CA MET A 35 1.55 1.52 -3.65
C MET A 35 2.67 2.22 -2.86
N LEU A 36 2.70 2.07 -1.54
CA LEU A 36 3.79 2.60 -0.71
C LEU A 36 5.16 2.02 -1.11
N GLU A 37 5.22 0.71 -1.34
CA GLU A 37 6.44 0.04 -1.80
C GLU A 37 6.86 0.54 -3.18
N ALA A 38 5.92 0.73 -4.10
CA ALA A 38 6.18 1.24 -5.44
C ALA A 38 6.78 2.65 -5.42
N ILE A 39 6.18 3.56 -4.65
CA ILE A 39 6.68 4.93 -4.48
C ILE A 39 8.10 4.91 -3.88
N SER A 40 8.33 4.04 -2.90
CA SER A 40 9.67 3.86 -2.32
C SER A 40 10.69 3.33 -3.33
N LYS A 41 10.28 2.42 -4.23
CA LYS A 41 11.16 1.83 -5.26
C LYS A 41 11.55 2.80 -6.36
N VAL A 42 10.65 3.71 -6.75
CA VAL A 42 10.97 4.77 -7.74
C VAL A 42 11.81 5.90 -7.14
N GLY A 43 12.11 5.83 -5.83
CA GLY A 43 13.00 6.76 -5.15
C GLY A 43 12.38 8.14 -4.88
N MET A 44 11.05 8.26 -4.86
CA MET A 44 10.42 9.51 -4.48
C MET A 44 10.74 9.81 -3.00
N PRO A 45 11.23 11.01 -2.65
CA PRO A 45 11.44 11.37 -1.26
C PRO A 45 10.10 11.72 -0.60
N PHE A 46 9.74 11.00 0.46
CA PHE A 46 8.53 11.27 1.23
C PHE A 46 8.67 10.83 2.70
N ILE A 47 7.82 11.38 3.57
CA ILE A 47 7.59 10.88 4.92
C ILE A 47 6.24 10.16 4.95
N PHE A 48 6.23 8.90 5.37
CA PHE A 48 4.99 8.14 5.55
C PHE A 48 4.34 8.50 6.89
N LYS A 49 3.05 8.85 6.86
CA LYS A 49 2.30 9.25 8.06
C LYS A 49 0.88 8.67 8.06
N GLY A 50 0.05 9.16 8.99
CA GLY A 50 -1.38 8.85 9.02
C GLY A 50 -1.72 7.54 9.75
N GLY A 51 -2.94 7.06 9.54
CA GLY A 51 -3.45 5.86 10.22
C GLY A 51 -2.78 4.57 9.75
N THR A 52 -2.41 4.52 8.47
CA THR A 52 -1.83 3.33 7.83
C THR A 52 -0.39 3.08 8.27
N CYS A 53 0.40 4.12 8.57
CA CYS A 53 1.76 3.92 9.09
C CYS A 53 1.77 3.26 10.48
N LEU A 54 0.74 3.51 11.29
CA LEU A 54 0.59 2.86 12.60
C LEU A 54 0.42 1.34 12.46
N MET A 55 -0.07 0.84 11.32
CA MET A 55 -0.15 -0.60 11.08
C MET A 55 1.22 -1.28 10.93
N LEU A 56 2.26 -0.52 10.56
CA LEU A 56 3.65 -1.00 10.50
C LEU A 56 4.37 -0.85 11.84
N LEU A 57 3.96 0.11 12.65
CA LEU A 57 4.64 0.46 13.91
C LEU A 57 4.08 -0.27 15.14
N LEU A 58 2.83 -0.74 15.08
CA LEU A 58 2.16 -1.39 16.19
C LEU A 58 2.20 -2.92 16.03
N ASP A 59 2.59 -3.64 17.08
CA ASP A 59 2.55 -5.11 17.13
C ASP A 59 1.14 -5.67 16.84
N ARG A 60 0.10 -4.92 17.24
CA ARG A 60 -1.31 -5.25 17.04
C ARG A 60 -2.09 -4.01 16.62
N PRO A 61 -2.22 -3.74 15.31
CA PRO A 61 -3.06 -2.64 14.85
C PRO A 61 -4.53 -2.88 15.24
N ARG A 62 -5.19 -1.83 15.72
CA ARG A 62 -6.60 -1.91 16.17
C ARG A 62 -7.62 -1.93 15.03
N ARG A 63 -7.24 -1.44 13.85
CA ARG A 63 -8.07 -1.41 12.64
C ARG A 63 -7.18 -1.53 11.41
N LEU A 64 -7.77 -1.97 10.30
CA LEU A 64 -7.17 -1.83 8.98
C LEU A 64 -7.34 -0.38 8.47
N SER A 65 -6.46 0.00 7.56
CA SER A 65 -6.45 1.30 6.88
C SER A 65 -6.06 1.07 5.42
N ALA A 66 -6.68 1.81 4.51
CA ALA A 66 -6.67 1.54 3.08
C ALA A 66 -6.02 2.66 2.25
N ASP A 67 -5.69 3.79 2.86
CA ASP A 67 -5.10 4.94 2.19
C ASP A 67 -3.62 5.08 2.57
N ILE A 68 -2.80 5.69 1.71
CA ILE A 68 -1.46 6.11 2.11
C ILE A 68 -1.43 7.63 2.28
N ASP A 69 -1.02 8.09 3.45
CA ASP A 69 -0.77 9.50 3.69
C ASP A 69 0.73 9.75 3.65
N ILE A 70 1.17 10.60 2.72
CA ILE A 70 2.57 10.98 2.60
C ILE A 70 2.73 12.49 2.72
N ILE A 71 3.88 12.92 3.26
CA ILE A 71 4.35 14.30 3.18
C ILE A 71 5.52 14.32 2.20
N VAL A 72 5.51 15.30 1.31
CA VAL A 72 6.60 15.58 0.36
C VAL A 72 7.09 17.01 0.57
N GLU A 73 8.37 17.24 0.31
CA GLU A 73 8.93 18.60 0.33
C GLU A 73 8.33 19.45 -0.80
N PRO A 74 8.13 20.77 -0.58
CA PRO A 74 7.74 21.68 -1.65
C PRO A 74 8.70 21.60 -2.84
N GLY A 75 8.15 21.59 -4.06
CA GLY A 75 8.92 21.51 -5.29
C GLY A 75 9.18 20.09 -5.81
N ILE A 76 8.79 19.04 -5.08
CA ILE A 76 8.74 17.67 -5.61
C ILE A 76 7.57 17.54 -6.58
N ASP A 77 7.86 17.13 -7.82
CA ASP A 77 6.85 16.82 -8.84
C ASP A 77 6.27 15.42 -8.62
N VAL A 78 5.27 15.32 -7.76
CA VAL A 78 4.58 14.06 -7.43
C VAL A 78 3.97 13.39 -8.66
N GLU A 79 3.53 14.16 -9.65
CA GLU A 79 2.83 13.59 -10.81
C GLU A 79 3.78 12.80 -11.72
N SER A 80 5.02 13.26 -11.87
CA SER A 80 6.05 12.49 -12.58
C SER A 80 6.28 11.11 -11.94
N PHE A 81 6.39 11.04 -10.61
CA PHE A 81 6.55 9.78 -9.89
C PHE A 81 5.31 8.91 -10.00
N ASN A 82 4.12 9.49 -9.92
CA ASN A 82 2.87 8.75 -10.15
C ASN A 82 2.91 8.06 -11.52
N GLN A 83 3.24 8.77 -12.60
CA GLN A 83 3.31 8.20 -13.94
C GLN A 83 4.31 7.04 -14.05
N VAL A 84 5.48 7.16 -13.38
CA VAL A 84 6.46 6.06 -13.32
C VAL A 84 5.90 4.87 -12.56
N VAL A 85 5.24 5.08 -11.42
CA VAL A 85 4.56 4.01 -10.67
C VAL A 85 3.48 3.35 -11.54
N ARG A 86 2.69 4.13 -12.28
CA ARG A 86 1.66 3.63 -13.20
C ARG A 86 2.23 2.80 -14.35
N GLY A 87 3.41 3.17 -14.87
CA GLY A 87 4.10 2.50 -15.96
C GLY A 87 5.00 1.34 -15.53
N SER A 88 5.32 1.24 -14.24
CA SER A 88 6.10 0.15 -13.67
C SER A 88 5.27 -1.15 -13.63
N SER A 89 5.95 -2.30 -13.68
CA SER A 89 5.39 -3.66 -13.74
C SER A 89 4.67 -4.13 -12.45
N LEU A 90 3.96 -3.21 -11.80
CA LEU A 90 2.97 -3.54 -10.79
C LEU A 90 1.74 -4.16 -11.46
N PRO A 91 1.05 -5.10 -10.82
CA PRO A 91 -0.22 -5.60 -11.34
C PRO A 91 -1.16 -4.42 -11.57
N ARG A 92 -1.82 -4.39 -12.74
CA ARG A 92 -2.66 -3.27 -13.20
C ARG A 92 -3.77 -2.88 -12.21
N SER A 93 -4.07 -3.72 -11.23
CA SER A 93 -5.01 -3.46 -10.14
C SER A 93 -4.46 -2.51 -9.06
N ILE A 94 -3.16 -2.21 -9.03
CA ILE A 94 -2.52 -1.27 -8.08
C ILE A 94 -2.58 0.18 -8.59
N VAL A 95 -2.85 0.39 -9.88
CA VAL A 95 -2.72 1.67 -10.58
C VAL A 95 -4.08 2.29 -10.90
#